data_AF-A0A401Q3X3-F1
#
_entry.id   AF-A0A401Q3X3-F1
#
_cell.length_a   1.000
_cell.length_b   1.000
_cell.length_c   1.000
_cell.angle_alpha   90.00
_cell.angle_beta   90.00
_cell.angle_gamma   90.00
#
_symmetry.space_group_name_H-M   'P 1'
#
loop_
_entity.id
_entity.type
_entity.pdbx_description
1 polymer ?
#
loop_
_entity_poly.entity_id
_entity_poly.type
_entity_poly.pdbx_seq_one_letter_code
_entity_poly.pdbx_strand_id
1 'polypeptide(L)'
;ITVFRMGSEGQQDIDLAILTALLKGTNASAPDQLSLAMAWNRVDIARNQIFVFGNHWPPTGSSSECTTQGSKKSVKQRMTKSKGKGKRRGKDEVKEETDPRKLELLNWVNSLEQAMIDALVLDRVDFVKLLIENGVNIHNFLTIPRLEELYNTPKALKLLGMEDDDPPSKSKRKKKKKKKKEEEIDIDEDDPAIGRFTFPFHELLVWAVLMKRQRMALFFWQHGEEALAKALVACKLYKAMSNECSGSELVDDISQDLDNNSKDFGQLAVDLLDQSYKHDEQVAMKLLTYELKNWSDSTCLKLAVTAKHRDFIAHTCSQMLLTDMWMGRLHMCKNPGLKIILGIIFPPAILFMDFKGSDDLSYEASGDNEQGKEKEEDNDANNEAVSRKGDEEDGMENHRSIPIGRKIYEFYNAPIVKFWFHTILMSEPSKLRQKVKVWMQEYWNVTDMVAIAIFSCGVLLRLQNQPYMSYGRVIYCVDIIIWYIRVLDIFGVNKYLGPYVMMIGKMMVDMLYFVVIMLVVLMSFGVSRQAILHPDEEPSWRLARNIFYMPYWMIYGEVFADQLDRKTRIYSKTLLSVSWADDQY
;
A
#
# COMPACT_ATOMS: atom_id res chain seq x y z
N ILE A 1 -27.11 -18.94 -49.16
CA ILE A 1 -26.67 -17.78 -49.96
C ILE A 1 -27.01 -16.53 -49.18
N THR A 2 -26.03 -15.66 -48.95
CA THR A 2 -26.18 -14.43 -48.15
C THR A 2 -25.78 -13.26 -49.04
N VAL A 3 -26.65 -12.26 -49.18
CA VAL A 3 -26.40 -11.10 -50.05
C VAL A 3 -26.18 -9.88 -49.16
N PHE A 4 -24.96 -9.35 -49.15
CA PHE A 4 -24.60 -8.13 -48.45
C PHE A 4 -24.74 -6.93 -49.38
N ARG A 5 -25.47 -5.89 -48.95
CA ARG A 5 -25.61 -4.63 -49.68
C ARG A 5 -24.65 -3.61 -49.07
N MET A 6 -23.63 -3.22 -49.83
CA MET A 6 -22.72 -2.11 -49.47
C MET A 6 -23.52 -0.80 -49.42
N GLY A 7 -23.74 -0.27 -48.22
CA GLY A 7 -24.46 0.99 -48.01
C GLY A 7 -24.24 1.57 -46.60
N SER A 8 -23.60 2.74 -46.56
CA SER A 8 -23.48 3.74 -45.48
C SER A 8 -22.72 3.45 -44.18
N GLU A 9 -22.44 2.23 -43.75
CA GLU A 9 -21.67 1.98 -42.51
C GLU A 9 -20.50 1.00 -42.75
N GLY A 10 -19.36 1.24 -42.10
CA GLY A 10 -18.01 0.87 -42.56
C GLY A 10 -17.60 -0.61 -42.46
N GLN A 11 -16.28 -0.85 -42.38
CA GLN A 11 -15.65 -2.18 -42.35
C GLN A 11 -16.28 -3.16 -41.32
N GLN A 12 -16.81 -2.63 -40.20
CA GLN A 12 -17.42 -3.41 -39.12
C GLN A 12 -18.67 -4.22 -39.55
N ASP A 13 -19.40 -3.78 -40.58
CA ASP A 13 -20.60 -4.47 -41.08
C ASP A 13 -20.29 -5.60 -42.05
N ILE A 14 -19.10 -5.55 -42.68
CA ILE A 14 -18.64 -6.59 -43.59
C ILE A 14 -18.27 -7.84 -42.80
N ASP A 15 -17.46 -7.67 -41.74
CA ASP A 15 -17.10 -8.76 -40.84
C ASP A 15 -18.34 -9.35 -40.15
N LEU A 16 -19.31 -8.49 -39.80
CA LEU A 16 -20.62 -8.89 -39.27
C LEU A 16 -21.38 -9.78 -40.26
N ALA A 17 -21.48 -9.35 -41.52
CA ALA A 17 -22.20 -10.08 -42.56
C ALA A 17 -21.53 -11.40 -42.92
N ILE A 18 -20.19 -11.44 -42.96
CA ILE A 18 -19.42 -12.65 -43.23
C ILE A 18 -19.57 -13.65 -42.08
N LEU A 19 -19.40 -13.20 -40.83
CA LEU A 19 -19.52 -14.10 -39.69
C LEU A 19 -20.96 -14.60 -39.51
N THR A 20 -21.96 -13.74 -39.72
CA THR A 20 -23.38 -14.13 -39.73
C THR A 20 -23.69 -15.12 -40.85
N ALA A 21 -23.09 -14.94 -42.03
CA ALA A 21 -23.23 -15.86 -43.15
C ALA A 21 -22.57 -17.22 -42.86
N LEU A 22 -21.39 -17.21 -42.21
CA LEU A 22 -20.70 -18.42 -41.76
C LEU A 22 -21.54 -19.16 -40.72
N LEU A 23 -21.96 -18.48 -39.65
CA LEU A 23 -22.77 -19.07 -38.57
C LEU A 23 -24.10 -19.65 -39.07
N LYS A 24 -24.73 -19.01 -40.07
CA LYS A 24 -25.95 -19.53 -40.71
C LYS A 24 -25.70 -20.60 -41.79
N GLY A 25 -24.50 -20.61 -42.38
CA GLY A 25 -24.12 -21.50 -43.47
C GLY A 25 -23.51 -22.82 -43.00
N THR A 26 -22.81 -22.80 -41.88
CA THR A 26 -22.36 -23.99 -41.16
C THR A 26 -23.42 -24.34 -40.12
N ASN A 27 -24.00 -25.55 -40.17
CA ASN A 27 -24.79 -26.11 -39.06
C ASN A 27 -23.87 -26.46 -37.86
N ALA A 28 -23.00 -25.52 -37.47
CA ALA A 28 -22.05 -25.67 -36.37
C ALA A 28 -22.80 -25.71 -35.05
N SER A 29 -22.30 -26.50 -34.10
CA SER A 29 -22.90 -26.59 -32.76
C SER A 29 -22.80 -25.23 -32.05
N ALA A 30 -23.72 -24.94 -31.11
CA ALA A 30 -23.69 -23.69 -30.33
C ALA A 30 -22.31 -23.36 -29.68
N PRO A 31 -21.54 -24.32 -29.13
CA PRO A 31 -20.20 -24.03 -28.62
C PRO A 31 -19.18 -23.70 -29.72
N ASP A 32 -19.27 -24.32 -30.90
CA ASP A 32 -18.41 -23.99 -32.05
C ASP A 32 -18.72 -22.59 -32.61
N GLN A 33 -20.00 -22.20 -32.60
CA GLN A 33 -20.42 -20.85 -32.95
C GLN A 33 -19.85 -19.82 -31.98
N LEU A 34 -19.81 -20.15 -30.68
CA LEU A 34 -19.29 -19.30 -29.63
C LEU A 34 -17.77 -19.15 -29.70
N SER A 35 -17.05 -20.24 -29.94
CA SER A 35 -15.59 -20.21 -30.11
C SER A 35 -15.20 -19.42 -31.36
N LEU A 36 -15.95 -19.54 -32.46
CA LEU A 36 -15.73 -18.75 -33.67
C LEU A 36 -15.97 -17.25 -33.43
N ALA A 37 -17.06 -16.89 -32.74
CA ALA A 37 -17.34 -15.50 -32.37
C ALA A 37 -16.24 -14.91 -31.46
N MET A 38 -15.72 -15.73 -30.53
CA MET A 38 -14.64 -15.34 -29.62
C MET A 38 -13.30 -15.14 -30.32
N ALA A 39 -12.97 -16.02 -31.28
CA ALA A 39 -11.79 -15.87 -32.12
C ALA A 39 -11.82 -14.55 -32.90
N TRP A 40 -13.00 -14.14 -33.37
CA TRP A 40 -13.21 -12.90 -34.13
C TRP A 40 -13.39 -11.65 -33.25
N ASN A 41 -13.42 -11.80 -31.92
CA ASN A 41 -13.69 -10.71 -30.97
C ASN A 41 -15.02 -9.97 -31.22
N ARG A 42 -16.07 -10.67 -31.64
CA ARG A 42 -17.38 -10.08 -31.94
C ARG A 42 -18.45 -10.52 -30.94
N VAL A 43 -18.50 -9.80 -29.80
CA VAL A 43 -19.47 -10.06 -28.71
C VAL A 43 -20.90 -9.72 -29.11
N ASP A 44 -21.07 -8.71 -29.95
CA ASP A 44 -22.34 -8.32 -30.55
C ASP A 44 -23.02 -9.50 -31.25
N ILE A 45 -22.25 -10.29 -32.01
CA ILE A 45 -22.76 -11.46 -32.73
C ILE A 45 -23.09 -12.60 -31.77
N ALA A 46 -22.24 -12.85 -30.78
CA ALA A 46 -22.51 -13.85 -29.76
C ALA A 46 -23.81 -13.53 -29.00
N ARG A 47 -23.97 -12.28 -28.56
CA ARG A 47 -25.18 -11.81 -27.86
C ARG A 47 -26.44 -11.94 -28.73
N ASN A 48 -26.35 -11.58 -30.02
CA ASN A 48 -27.50 -11.49 -30.93
C ASN A 48 -27.84 -12.77 -31.71
N GLN A 49 -26.96 -13.77 -31.76
CA GLN A 49 -27.19 -15.00 -32.54
C GLN A 49 -27.07 -16.28 -31.72
N ILE A 50 -26.23 -16.29 -30.68
CA ILE A 50 -25.99 -17.48 -29.86
C ILE A 50 -26.89 -17.46 -28.62
N PHE A 51 -27.04 -16.29 -27.99
CA PHE A 51 -27.84 -16.13 -26.77
C PHE A 51 -29.29 -15.62 -26.99
N VAL A 52 -29.79 -15.56 -28.24
CA VAL A 52 -31.10 -14.92 -28.57
C VAL A 52 -32.35 -15.80 -28.41
N PHE A 53 -32.22 -17.13 -28.32
CA PHE A 53 -33.39 -18.00 -28.21
C PHE A 53 -33.41 -18.81 -26.92
N GLY A 54 -34.20 -18.37 -25.93
CA GLY A 54 -34.61 -19.11 -24.73
C GLY A 54 -35.39 -20.42 -24.97
N ASN A 55 -35.41 -20.97 -26.20
CA ASN A 55 -36.24 -22.12 -26.56
C ASN A 55 -35.50 -23.47 -26.59
N HIS A 56 -34.21 -23.50 -26.24
CA HIS A 56 -33.41 -24.74 -26.11
C HIS A 56 -32.64 -24.79 -24.79
N TRP A 57 -32.72 -23.72 -23.99
CA TRP A 57 -31.95 -23.58 -22.77
C TRP A 57 -32.84 -23.93 -21.58
N PRO A 58 -32.44 -24.89 -20.73
CA PRO A 58 -33.15 -25.12 -19.49
C PRO A 58 -33.04 -23.87 -18.62
N PRO A 59 -34.14 -23.43 -17.98
CA PRO A 59 -34.14 -22.24 -17.16
C PRO A 59 -33.18 -22.43 -15.98
N THR A 60 -32.15 -21.59 -15.92
CA THR A 60 -31.09 -21.58 -14.89
C THR A 60 -31.59 -21.09 -13.51
N GLY A 61 -32.91 -21.03 -13.29
CA GLY A 61 -33.54 -20.47 -12.09
C GLY A 61 -34.17 -21.46 -11.11
N SER A 62 -34.12 -22.77 -11.32
CA SER A 62 -34.77 -23.75 -10.43
C SER A 62 -33.79 -24.79 -9.88
N SER A 63 -32.72 -24.34 -9.23
CA SER A 63 -31.82 -25.20 -8.45
C SER A 63 -31.49 -24.53 -7.12
N SER A 64 -32.52 -24.08 -6.40
CA SER A 64 -32.39 -23.58 -5.02
C SER A 64 -33.74 -23.68 -4.34
N GLU A 65 -34.12 -24.90 -3.94
CA GLU A 65 -34.95 -25.22 -2.76
C GLU A 65 -35.22 -26.73 -2.78
N CYS A 66 -34.27 -27.51 -2.25
CA CYS A 66 -34.60 -28.80 -1.68
C CYS A 66 -34.46 -28.67 -0.18
N THR A 67 -35.51 -28.14 0.44
CA THR A 67 -35.71 -28.14 1.88
C THR A 67 -35.61 -29.60 2.35
N THR A 68 -34.65 -29.88 3.21
CA THR A 68 -34.59 -31.11 4.01
C THR A 68 -35.88 -31.23 4.81
N GLN A 69 -36.89 -31.90 4.26
CA GLN A 69 -38.00 -32.42 5.03
C GLN A 69 -37.47 -33.56 5.89
N GLY A 70 -37.19 -33.23 7.15
CA GLY A 70 -36.93 -34.19 8.20
C GLY A 70 -38.14 -35.13 8.35
N SER A 71 -38.01 -36.34 7.81
CA SER A 71 -38.88 -37.45 8.16
C SER A 71 -38.61 -37.85 9.61
N LYS A 72 -39.50 -37.43 10.51
CA LYS A 72 -39.61 -37.94 11.88
C LYS A 72 -39.67 -39.47 11.87
N LYS A 73 -38.63 -40.13 12.38
CA LYS A 73 -38.75 -41.46 12.98
C LYS A 73 -38.27 -41.42 14.42
N SER A 74 -39.25 -41.43 15.31
CA SER A 74 -39.13 -41.72 16.73
C SER A 74 -38.62 -43.15 16.92
N VAL A 75 -37.53 -43.35 17.67
CA VAL A 75 -37.26 -44.60 18.37
C VAL A 75 -36.61 -44.29 19.72
N LYS A 76 -37.35 -44.56 20.80
CA LYS A 76 -36.82 -44.72 22.16
C LYS A 76 -36.07 -46.05 22.28
N GLN A 77 -34.86 -45.96 22.85
CA GLN A 77 -34.09 -46.92 23.67
C GLN A 77 -34.29 -48.44 23.51
N ARG A 78 -33.18 -49.15 23.25
CA ARG A 78 -32.57 -50.07 24.24
C ARG A 78 -31.14 -50.48 23.88
N MET A 79 -30.25 -50.46 24.87
CA MET A 79 -28.92 -51.09 24.85
C MET A 79 -29.03 -52.62 24.75
N THR A 80 -28.13 -53.26 24.00
CA THR A 80 -27.36 -54.45 24.41
C THR A 80 -26.08 -54.63 23.58
N LYS A 81 -25.00 -55.06 24.26
CA LYS A 81 -23.67 -55.45 23.75
C LYS A 81 -23.74 -56.59 22.73
N SER A 82 -22.84 -56.60 21.73
CA SER A 82 -21.75 -57.60 21.62
C SER A 82 -20.92 -57.49 20.32
N LYS A 83 -19.70 -58.04 20.40
CA LYS A 83 -18.56 -58.04 19.47
C LYS A 83 -18.82 -58.67 18.09
N GLY A 84 -18.04 -58.25 17.09
CA GLY A 84 -17.38 -59.18 16.17
C GLY A 84 -17.34 -58.83 14.67
N LYS A 85 -16.10 -58.64 14.17
CA LYS A 85 -15.56 -58.98 12.84
C LYS A 85 -16.20 -58.40 11.56
N GLY A 86 -15.47 -57.43 10.98
CA GLY A 86 -14.90 -57.49 9.63
C GLY A 86 -15.82 -57.74 8.43
N LYS A 87 -16.01 -56.71 7.60
CA LYS A 87 -16.20 -56.88 6.15
C LYS A 87 -15.87 -55.59 5.39
N ARG A 88 -14.98 -55.73 4.40
CA ARG A 88 -14.63 -54.74 3.38
C ARG A 88 -15.90 -54.11 2.77
N ARG A 89 -16.05 -52.79 2.86
CA ARG A 89 -16.82 -51.97 1.91
C ARG A 89 -15.85 -51.68 0.75
N GLY A 90 -16.12 -52.06 -0.49
CA GLY A 90 -17.32 -51.71 -1.24
C GLY A 90 -16.95 -50.44 -1.99
N LYS A 91 -16.32 -50.61 -3.16
CA LYS A 91 -15.97 -49.53 -4.09
C LYS A 91 -17.30 -48.97 -4.59
N ASP A 92 -17.64 -47.75 -4.21
CA ASP A 92 -18.84 -47.08 -4.71
C ASP A 92 -18.63 -46.83 -6.20
N GLU A 93 -19.29 -47.63 -7.03
CA GLU A 93 -19.40 -47.39 -8.47
C GLU A 93 -20.22 -46.11 -8.66
N VAL A 94 -19.60 -45.12 -9.31
CA VAL A 94 -20.28 -43.91 -9.80
C VAL A 94 -21.46 -44.36 -10.64
N LYS A 95 -22.68 -44.11 -10.18
CA LYS A 95 -23.90 -44.38 -10.95
C LYS A 95 -23.85 -43.56 -12.23
N GLU A 96 -23.72 -44.26 -13.36
CA GLU A 96 -23.78 -43.67 -14.69
C GLU A 96 -25.17 -43.03 -14.86
N GLU A 97 -25.20 -41.69 -14.89
CA GLU A 97 -26.42 -40.90 -14.91
C GLU A 97 -27.02 -40.90 -16.32
N THR A 98 -28.20 -41.54 -16.46
CA THR A 98 -28.76 -42.03 -17.74
C THR A 98 -29.81 -41.11 -18.38
N ASP A 99 -30.09 -39.94 -17.82
CA ASP A 99 -31.08 -39.00 -18.38
C ASP A 99 -30.45 -38.14 -19.51
N PRO A 100 -30.88 -38.30 -20.78
CA PRO A 100 -30.28 -37.59 -21.91
C PRO A 100 -30.40 -36.06 -21.80
N ARG A 101 -31.45 -35.53 -21.16
CA ARG A 101 -31.60 -34.08 -20.99
C ARG A 101 -30.59 -33.51 -19.99
N LYS A 102 -30.27 -34.29 -18.94
CA LYS A 102 -29.29 -33.88 -17.93
C LYS A 102 -27.86 -33.97 -18.46
N LEU A 103 -27.59 -34.96 -19.31
CA LEU A 103 -26.33 -35.09 -20.05
C LEU A 103 -26.10 -33.93 -21.04
N GLU A 104 -27.13 -33.51 -21.79
CA GLU A 104 -27.05 -32.34 -22.67
C GLU A 104 -26.79 -31.05 -21.88
N LEU A 105 -27.42 -30.91 -20.71
CA LEU A 105 -27.23 -29.77 -19.81
C LEU A 105 -25.80 -29.73 -19.23
N LEU A 106 -25.28 -30.88 -18.79
CA LEU A 106 -23.90 -31.01 -18.33
C LEU A 106 -22.89 -30.71 -19.43
N ASN A 107 -23.12 -31.23 -20.64
CA ASN A 107 -22.25 -30.97 -21.78
C ASN A 107 -22.24 -29.49 -22.16
N TRP A 108 -23.40 -28.83 -22.07
CA TRP A 108 -23.50 -27.40 -22.30
C TRP A 108 -22.81 -26.57 -21.22
N VAL A 109 -23.02 -26.89 -19.94
CA VAL A 109 -22.33 -26.22 -18.83
C VAL A 109 -20.81 -26.39 -18.96
N ASN A 110 -20.32 -27.59 -19.27
CA ASN A 110 -18.90 -27.83 -19.51
C ASN A 110 -18.38 -27.03 -20.72
N SER A 111 -19.17 -26.92 -21.79
CA SER A 111 -18.81 -26.11 -22.95
C SER A 111 -18.76 -24.61 -22.64
N LEU A 112 -19.65 -24.13 -21.78
CA LEU A 112 -19.70 -22.74 -21.34
C LEU A 112 -18.54 -22.40 -20.40
N GLU A 113 -18.18 -23.33 -19.52
CA GLU A 113 -16.98 -23.22 -18.67
C GLU A 113 -15.70 -23.24 -19.52
N GLN A 114 -15.63 -24.09 -20.56
CA GLN A 114 -14.50 -24.07 -21.48
C GLN A 114 -14.40 -22.72 -22.23
N ALA A 115 -15.53 -22.20 -22.72
CA ALA A 115 -15.57 -20.88 -23.34
C ALA A 115 -15.15 -19.77 -22.36
N MET A 116 -15.45 -19.91 -21.07
CA MET A 116 -14.96 -18.98 -20.04
C MET A 116 -13.44 -19.02 -19.90
N ILE A 117 -12.82 -20.21 -19.85
CA ILE A 117 -11.35 -20.33 -19.83
C ILE A 117 -10.76 -19.67 -21.08
N ASP A 118 -11.28 -19.97 -22.27
CA ASP A 118 -10.78 -19.40 -23.52
C ASP A 118 -10.88 -17.87 -23.54
N ALA A 119 -12.00 -17.32 -23.06
CA ALA A 119 -12.19 -15.87 -22.96
C ALA A 119 -11.19 -15.22 -22.00
N LEU A 120 -10.91 -15.87 -20.86
CA LEU A 120 -9.89 -15.43 -19.90
C LEU A 120 -8.51 -15.48 -20.54
N VAL A 121 -8.11 -16.60 -21.15
CA VAL A 121 -6.78 -16.76 -21.76
C VAL A 121 -6.56 -15.76 -22.90
N LEU A 122 -7.58 -15.50 -23.72
CA LEU A 122 -7.53 -14.59 -24.87
C LEU A 122 -7.69 -13.10 -24.52
N ASP A 123 -7.87 -12.75 -23.24
CA ASP A 123 -8.06 -11.38 -22.75
C ASP A 123 -9.33 -10.69 -23.28
N ARG A 124 -10.42 -11.46 -23.40
CA ARG A 124 -11.70 -11.00 -23.96
C ARG A 124 -12.69 -10.62 -22.88
N VAL A 125 -12.51 -9.45 -22.27
CA VAL A 125 -13.33 -8.97 -21.12
C VAL A 125 -14.83 -8.93 -21.43
N ASP A 126 -15.22 -8.47 -22.61
CA ASP A 126 -16.62 -8.37 -23.00
C ASP A 126 -17.30 -9.76 -23.14
N PHE A 127 -16.54 -10.79 -23.55
CA PHE A 127 -17.01 -12.17 -23.55
C PHE A 127 -17.12 -12.73 -22.13
N VAL A 128 -16.15 -12.46 -21.25
CA VAL A 128 -16.22 -12.84 -19.83
C VAL A 128 -17.48 -12.26 -19.18
N LYS A 129 -17.77 -10.98 -19.43
CA LYS A 129 -18.99 -10.31 -18.97
C LYS A 129 -20.25 -11.00 -19.52
N LEU A 130 -20.31 -11.25 -20.83
CA LEU A 130 -21.44 -11.93 -21.46
C LEU A 130 -21.67 -13.33 -20.86
N LEU A 131 -20.61 -14.09 -20.60
CA LEU A 131 -20.71 -15.45 -20.06
C LEU A 131 -21.19 -15.46 -18.61
N ILE A 132 -20.74 -14.51 -17.79
CA ILE A 132 -21.24 -14.34 -16.41
C ILE A 132 -22.73 -13.94 -16.43
N GLU A 133 -23.13 -13.01 -17.30
CA GLU A 133 -24.53 -12.58 -17.49
C GLU A 133 -25.47 -13.74 -17.91
N ASN A 134 -24.94 -14.74 -18.64
CA ASN A 134 -25.71 -15.87 -19.18
C ASN A 134 -25.58 -17.17 -18.38
N GLY A 135 -25.07 -17.13 -17.15
CA GLY A 135 -25.19 -18.24 -16.18
C GLY A 135 -23.90 -18.93 -15.78
N VAL A 136 -22.71 -18.44 -16.15
CA VAL A 136 -21.45 -18.94 -15.58
C VAL A 136 -21.28 -18.40 -14.14
N ASN A 137 -21.40 -19.28 -13.16
CA ASN A 137 -21.10 -18.94 -11.77
C ASN A 137 -19.60 -19.10 -11.49
N ILE A 138 -18.91 -17.98 -11.21
CA ILE A 138 -17.47 -17.96 -10.99
C ILE A 138 -17.03 -18.83 -9.78
N HIS A 139 -17.88 -18.99 -8.76
CA HIS A 139 -17.58 -19.79 -7.56
C HIS A 139 -17.57 -21.30 -7.85
N ASN A 140 -18.37 -21.75 -8.82
CA ASN A 140 -18.36 -23.14 -9.27
C ASN A 140 -17.30 -23.35 -10.36
N PHE A 141 -17.06 -22.33 -11.16
CA PHE A 141 -16.09 -22.36 -12.26
C PHE A 141 -14.64 -22.41 -11.77
N LEU A 142 -14.26 -21.57 -10.80
CA LEU A 142 -12.86 -21.42 -10.42
C LEU A 142 -12.43 -22.49 -9.42
N THR A 143 -11.58 -23.41 -9.90
CA THR A 143 -10.93 -24.44 -9.10
C THR A 143 -9.42 -24.28 -9.14
N ILE A 144 -8.71 -24.88 -8.19
CA ILE A 144 -7.24 -24.88 -8.12
C ILE A 144 -6.58 -25.26 -9.48
N PRO A 145 -6.94 -26.38 -10.14
CA PRO A 145 -6.31 -26.75 -11.41
C PRO A 145 -6.58 -25.75 -12.54
N ARG A 146 -7.75 -25.11 -12.56
CA ARG A 146 -8.08 -24.07 -13.55
C ARG A 146 -7.28 -22.79 -13.32
N LEU A 147 -7.07 -22.41 -12.07
CA LEU A 147 -6.22 -21.26 -11.76
C LEU A 147 -4.76 -21.54 -12.16
N GLU A 148 -4.27 -22.74 -11.88
CA GLU A 148 -2.93 -23.18 -12.31
C GLU A 148 -2.78 -23.16 -13.85
N GLU A 149 -3.80 -23.62 -14.58
CA GLU A 149 -3.84 -23.53 -16.05
C GLU A 149 -3.73 -22.08 -16.54
N LEU A 150 -4.45 -21.15 -15.91
CA LEU A 150 -4.42 -19.72 -16.26
C LEU A 150 -3.02 -19.10 -16.05
N TYR A 151 -2.30 -19.49 -15.00
CA TYR A 151 -0.92 -19.03 -14.75
C TYR A 151 0.11 -19.66 -15.70
N ASN A 152 -0.12 -20.90 -16.15
CA ASN A 152 0.81 -21.64 -17.00
C ASN A 152 0.62 -21.42 -18.51
N THR A 153 -0.21 -20.46 -18.91
CA THR A 153 -0.38 -20.14 -20.34
C THR A 153 0.93 -19.63 -20.95
N PRO A 154 1.26 -19.95 -22.22
CA PRO A 154 2.53 -19.56 -22.84
C PRO A 154 2.75 -18.04 -22.87
N LYS A 155 1.67 -17.26 -22.97
CA LYS A 155 1.74 -15.79 -22.84
C LYS A 155 2.16 -15.35 -21.42
N ALA A 156 1.73 -16.06 -20.38
CA ALA A 156 2.11 -15.83 -19.00
C ALA A 156 3.56 -16.26 -18.71
N LEU A 157 3.96 -17.43 -19.21
CA LEU A 157 5.34 -17.96 -19.08
C LEU A 157 6.38 -17.07 -19.77
N LYS A 158 6.03 -16.53 -20.94
CA LYS A 158 6.85 -15.56 -21.66
C LYS A 158 7.02 -14.25 -20.89
N LEU A 159 5.99 -13.81 -20.17
CA LEU A 159 6.03 -12.62 -19.33
C LEU A 159 6.89 -12.82 -18.06
N LEU A 160 6.93 -14.05 -17.53
CA LEU A 160 7.74 -14.45 -16.38
C LEU A 160 9.22 -14.74 -16.74
N GLY A 161 9.60 -14.65 -18.02
CA GLY A 161 10.97 -14.90 -18.47
C GLY A 161 11.41 -16.36 -18.32
N MET A 162 10.47 -17.30 -18.27
CA MET A 162 10.72 -18.73 -18.08
C MET A 162 10.64 -19.55 -19.39
N GLU A 163 10.74 -18.90 -20.56
CA GLU A 163 11.04 -19.57 -21.82
C GLU A 163 12.54 -19.94 -21.83
N ASP A 164 12.94 -20.94 -21.03
CA ASP A 164 14.28 -21.51 -21.19
C ASP A 164 14.33 -22.39 -22.45
N ASP A 165 15.34 -22.10 -23.27
CA ASP A 165 15.86 -22.93 -24.34
C ASP A 165 16.04 -24.41 -23.89
N ASP A 166 15.73 -25.32 -24.81
CA ASP A 166 15.85 -26.78 -24.75
C ASP A 166 14.92 -27.59 -23.82
N PRO A 167 14.37 -28.72 -24.31
CA PRO A 167 13.50 -29.59 -23.52
C PRO A 167 14.29 -30.25 -22.37
N PRO A 168 13.70 -30.42 -21.17
CA PRO A 168 14.43 -30.96 -20.03
C PRO A 168 14.78 -32.43 -20.26
N SER A 169 16.07 -32.70 -20.48
CA SER A 169 16.59 -34.06 -20.45
C SER A 169 16.39 -34.67 -19.06
N LYS A 170 15.75 -35.84 -19.03
CA LYS A 170 15.42 -36.60 -17.81
C LYS A 170 16.68 -36.94 -17.02
N SER A 171 17.06 -36.11 -16.04
CA SER A 171 18.07 -36.47 -15.05
C SER A 171 17.39 -36.77 -13.69
N LYS A 172 17.49 -38.04 -13.27
CA LYS A 172 16.94 -38.55 -12.01
C LYS A 172 17.59 -37.85 -10.82
N ARG A 173 16.90 -36.87 -10.22
CA ARG A 173 17.29 -36.31 -8.92
C ARG A 173 16.71 -37.15 -7.77
N LYS A 174 17.57 -37.95 -7.13
CA LYS A 174 17.29 -38.64 -5.86
C LYS A 174 16.94 -37.59 -4.79
N LYS A 175 15.70 -37.62 -4.29
CA LYS A 175 15.25 -36.88 -3.10
C LYS A 175 16.08 -37.31 -1.88
N LYS A 176 16.82 -36.38 -1.27
CA LYS A 176 17.27 -36.47 0.12
C LYS A 176 16.41 -35.49 0.93
N LYS A 177 15.24 -35.95 1.42
CA LYS A 177 14.36 -35.17 2.31
C LYS A 177 15.07 -35.01 3.67
N LYS A 178 15.49 -33.79 4.02
CA LYS A 178 15.70 -33.39 5.43
C LYS A 178 14.34 -32.94 5.93
N LYS A 179 13.69 -33.78 6.72
CA LYS A 179 12.29 -33.64 7.17
C LYS A 179 12.20 -32.48 8.18
N LYS A 180 11.82 -31.29 7.71
CA LYS A 180 11.09 -30.32 8.53
C LYS A 180 9.62 -30.70 8.36
N LYS A 181 8.95 -30.99 9.45
CA LYS A 181 7.57 -31.48 9.47
C LYS A 181 6.67 -30.29 9.11
N GLU A 182 6.45 -30.09 7.82
CA GLU A 182 5.22 -29.46 7.35
C GLU A 182 4.10 -30.45 7.68
N GLU A 183 3.03 -29.94 8.29
CA GLU A 183 1.78 -30.67 8.37
C GLU A 183 1.27 -30.83 6.93
N GLU A 184 1.70 -31.92 6.28
CA GLU A 184 0.93 -32.52 5.19
C GLU A 184 -0.40 -32.93 5.85
N ILE A 185 -1.39 -32.06 5.76
CA ILE A 185 -2.79 -32.40 5.98
C ILE A 185 -3.08 -33.49 4.93
N ASP A 186 -3.45 -34.69 5.38
CA ASP A 186 -4.04 -35.71 4.51
C ASP A 186 -5.32 -35.09 3.95
N ILE A 187 -5.24 -34.54 2.75
CA ILE A 187 -6.41 -34.05 2.03
C ILE A 187 -7.07 -35.29 1.43
N ASP A 188 -8.22 -35.68 1.97
CA ASP A 188 -9.09 -36.66 1.33
C ASP A 188 -9.43 -36.12 -0.08
N GLU A 189 -8.89 -36.77 -1.12
CA GLU A 189 -9.02 -36.39 -2.55
C GLU A 189 -10.48 -36.39 -3.09
N ASP A 190 -11.46 -36.78 -2.27
CA ASP A 190 -12.85 -37.05 -2.67
C ASP A 190 -13.90 -36.02 -2.18
N ASP A 191 -13.52 -34.89 -1.54
CA ASP A 191 -14.49 -33.83 -1.18
C ASP A 191 -14.57 -32.73 -2.27
N PRO A 192 -15.70 -32.61 -3.01
CA PRO A 192 -15.89 -31.64 -4.10
C PRO A 192 -15.90 -30.17 -3.65
N ALA A 193 -15.84 -29.88 -2.35
CA ALA A 193 -15.73 -28.53 -1.80
C ALA A 193 -14.28 -28.07 -1.52
N ILE A 194 -13.30 -28.99 -1.44
CA ILE A 194 -11.91 -28.68 -1.02
C ILE A 194 -11.09 -27.98 -2.13
N GLY A 195 -11.55 -28.03 -3.39
CA GLY A 195 -10.88 -27.40 -4.53
C GLY A 195 -11.41 -26.02 -4.93
N ARG A 196 -12.36 -25.43 -4.19
CA ARG A 196 -13.05 -24.18 -4.56
C ARG A 196 -12.58 -23.00 -3.73
N PHE A 197 -12.45 -21.85 -4.37
CA PHE A 197 -12.07 -20.61 -3.68
C PHE A 197 -13.27 -19.95 -3.01
N THR A 198 -13.10 -19.51 -1.76
CA THR A 198 -14.09 -18.68 -1.05
C THR A 198 -14.30 -17.35 -1.79
N PHE A 199 -13.21 -16.76 -2.29
CA PHE A 199 -13.19 -15.46 -2.95
C PHE A 199 -12.59 -15.53 -4.37
N PRO A 200 -13.29 -16.14 -5.34
CA PRO A 200 -12.75 -16.39 -6.69
C PRO A 200 -12.38 -15.12 -7.45
N PHE A 201 -13.10 -14.01 -7.25
CA PHE A 201 -12.74 -12.73 -7.86
C PHE A 201 -11.45 -12.13 -7.32
N HIS A 202 -11.03 -12.47 -6.09
CA HIS A 202 -9.76 -11.99 -5.54
C HIS A 202 -8.59 -12.69 -6.25
N GLU A 203 -8.69 -14.02 -6.42
CA GLU A 203 -7.69 -14.81 -7.14
C GLU A 203 -7.56 -14.38 -8.61
N LEU A 204 -8.69 -14.17 -9.29
CA LEU A 204 -8.70 -13.72 -10.68
C LEU A 204 -8.19 -12.28 -10.83
N LEU A 205 -8.42 -11.40 -9.86
CA LEU A 205 -7.83 -10.07 -9.85
C LEU A 205 -6.31 -10.14 -9.73
N VAL A 206 -5.79 -10.91 -8.78
CA VAL A 206 -4.33 -11.06 -8.58
C VAL A 206 -3.69 -11.62 -9.85
N TRP A 207 -4.28 -12.67 -10.44
CA TRP A 207 -3.84 -13.21 -11.72
C TRP A 207 -3.85 -12.15 -12.82
N ALA A 208 -4.94 -11.40 -13.00
CA ALA A 208 -5.05 -10.38 -14.05
C ALA A 208 -4.02 -9.26 -13.89
N VAL A 209 -3.76 -8.81 -12.66
CA VAL A 209 -2.75 -7.80 -12.34
C VAL A 209 -1.34 -8.31 -12.66
N LEU A 210 -0.99 -9.52 -12.18
CA LEU A 210 0.32 -10.13 -12.43
C LEU A 210 0.58 -10.38 -13.92
N MET A 211 -0.48 -10.67 -14.69
CA MET A 211 -0.40 -10.88 -16.14
C MET A 211 -0.46 -9.59 -16.97
N LYS A 212 -0.38 -8.41 -16.35
CA LYS A 212 -0.47 -7.08 -17.02
C LYS A 212 -1.78 -6.89 -17.82
N ARG A 213 -2.89 -7.49 -17.38
CA ARG A 213 -4.20 -7.41 -18.08
C ARG A 213 -5.10 -6.34 -17.45
N GLN A 214 -4.82 -5.07 -17.76
CA GLN A 214 -5.45 -3.93 -17.07
C GLN A 214 -6.99 -3.92 -17.17
N ARG A 215 -7.56 -4.06 -18.38
CA ARG A 215 -9.02 -4.06 -18.56
C ARG A 215 -9.70 -5.20 -17.80
N MET A 216 -9.07 -6.37 -17.76
CA MET A 216 -9.57 -7.53 -17.06
C MET A 216 -9.47 -7.37 -15.54
N ALA A 217 -8.36 -6.80 -15.05
CA ALA A 217 -8.20 -6.46 -13.64
C ALA A 217 -9.26 -5.47 -13.17
N LEU A 218 -9.55 -4.42 -13.95
CA LEU A 218 -10.61 -3.45 -13.65
C LEU A 218 -11.99 -4.12 -13.60
N PHE A 219 -12.27 -5.04 -14.51
CA PHE A 219 -13.51 -5.81 -14.51
C PHE A 219 -13.66 -6.65 -13.24
N PHE A 220 -12.63 -7.41 -12.84
CA PHE A 220 -12.69 -8.22 -11.61
C PHE A 220 -12.68 -7.38 -10.34
N TRP A 221 -12.09 -6.19 -10.37
CA TRP A 221 -12.15 -5.27 -9.25
C TRP A 221 -13.59 -4.79 -8.96
N GLN A 222 -14.36 -4.49 -10.02
CA GLN A 222 -15.77 -4.10 -9.90
C GLN A 222 -16.68 -5.21 -9.35
N HIS A 223 -16.24 -6.48 -9.43
CA HIS A 223 -17.02 -7.64 -9.03
C HIS A 223 -16.50 -8.28 -7.74
N GLY A 224 -17.41 -8.79 -6.91
CA GLY A 224 -17.08 -9.43 -5.64
C GLY A 224 -16.79 -8.45 -4.50
N GLU A 225 -16.39 -8.99 -3.35
CA GLU A 225 -16.29 -8.27 -2.09
C GLU A 225 -15.00 -7.44 -1.97
N GLU A 226 -14.90 -6.62 -0.91
CA GLU A 226 -13.70 -5.87 -0.51
C GLU A 226 -13.06 -5.02 -1.62
N ALA A 227 -13.88 -4.25 -2.37
CA ALA A 227 -13.43 -3.39 -3.47
C ALA A 227 -12.27 -2.45 -3.10
N LEU A 228 -12.31 -1.87 -1.91
CA LEU A 228 -11.26 -0.98 -1.42
C LEU A 228 -9.91 -1.71 -1.24
N ALA A 229 -9.93 -2.89 -0.61
CA ALA A 229 -8.74 -3.71 -0.40
C ALA A 229 -8.16 -4.19 -1.73
N LYS A 230 -9.02 -4.67 -2.63
CA LYS A 230 -8.64 -5.08 -3.99
C LYS A 230 -7.92 -3.97 -4.76
N ALA A 231 -8.41 -2.73 -4.70
CA ALA A 231 -7.76 -1.59 -5.34
C ALA A 231 -6.36 -1.33 -4.77
N LEU A 232 -6.23 -1.33 -3.44
CA LEU A 232 -4.95 -1.09 -2.76
C LEU A 232 -3.93 -2.20 -3.03
N VAL A 233 -4.37 -3.46 -3.09
CA VAL A 233 -3.52 -4.61 -3.43
C VAL A 233 -3.07 -4.53 -4.88
N ALA A 234 -3.98 -4.27 -5.82
CA ALA A 234 -3.65 -4.09 -7.23
C ALA A 234 -2.64 -2.95 -7.42
N CYS A 235 -2.87 -1.80 -6.76
CA CYS A 235 -1.94 -0.67 -6.75
C CYS A 235 -0.55 -1.07 -6.23
N LYS A 236 -0.50 -1.80 -5.10
CA LYS A 236 0.75 -2.31 -4.52
C LYS A 236 1.51 -3.23 -5.47
N LEU A 237 0.82 -4.19 -6.09
CA LEU A 237 1.41 -5.16 -7.01
C LEU A 237 1.96 -4.47 -8.26
N TYR A 238 1.18 -3.60 -8.90
CA TYR A 238 1.65 -2.86 -10.08
C TYR A 238 2.87 -2.01 -9.78
N LYS A 239 2.87 -1.30 -8.66
CA LYS A 239 4.00 -0.47 -8.26
C LYS A 239 5.24 -1.30 -7.90
N ALA A 240 5.05 -2.46 -7.26
CA ALA A 240 6.16 -3.38 -7.00
C ALA A 240 6.77 -3.88 -8.31
N MET A 241 5.94 -4.35 -9.26
CA MET A 241 6.40 -4.80 -10.58
C MET A 241 7.09 -3.68 -11.38
N SER A 242 6.54 -2.46 -11.36
CA SER A 242 7.15 -1.29 -12.01
C SER A 242 8.55 -1.00 -11.46
N ASN A 243 8.73 -1.03 -10.14
CA ASN A 243 10.04 -0.82 -9.51
C ASN A 243 11.05 -1.91 -9.90
N GLU A 244 10.63 -3.18 -9.97
CA GLU A 244 11.51 -4.28 -10.41
C GLU A 244 11.89 -4.13 -11.89
N CYS A 245 10.97 -3.66 -12.75
CA CYS A 245 11.26 -3.39 -14.16
C CYS A 245 12.20 -2.18 -14.36
N SER A 246 12.11 -1.15 -13.52
CA SER A 246 12.93 0.07 -13.62
C SER A 246 14.44 -0.16 -13.40
N GLY A 247 14.84 -1.36 -12.95
CA GLY A 247 16.25 -1.76 -12.86
C GLY A 247 16.91 -2.08 -14.21
N SER A 248 16.15 -2.14 -15.30
CA SER A 248 16.63 -2.51 -16.64
C SER A 248 16.19 -1.46 -17.67
N GLU A 249 17.16 -0.70 -18.20
CA GLU A 249 16.95 0.39 -19.18
C GLU A 249 16.18 -0.05 -20.45
N LEU A 250 16.20 -1.35 -20.79
CA LEU A 250 15.50 -1.90 -21.95
C LEU A 250 13.97 -2.02 -21.77
N VAL A 251 13.47 -1.86 -20.55
CA VAL A 251 12.08 -2.19 -20.14
C VAL A 251 11.37 -0.96 -19.55
N ASP A 252 11.92 0.24 -19.76
CA ASP A 252 11.39 1.49 -19.19
C ASP A 252 9.95 1.78 -19.62
N ASP A 253 9.58 1.54 -20.88
CA ASP A 253 8.20 1.73 -21.38
C ASP A 253 7.19 0.85 -20.61
N ILE A 254 7.57 -0.39 -20.31
CA ILE A 254 6.73 -1.32 -19.55
C ILE A 254 6.65 -0.90 -18.08
N SER A 255 7.76 -0.41 -17.51
CA SER A 255 7.78 0.10 -16.14
C SER A 255 6.83 1.30 -15.97
N GLN A 256 6.79 2.18 -16.98
CA GLN A 256 5.93 3.37 -17.01
C GLN A 256 4.46 2.98 -17.18
N ASP A 257 4.14 2.03 -18.07
CA ASP A 257 2.77 1.49 -18.20
C ASP A 257 2.26 0.92 -16.87
N LEU A 258 3.09 0.15 -16.17
CA LEU A 258 2.75 -0.44 -14.88
C LEU A 258 2.54 0.63 -13.81
N ASP A 259 3.38 1.67 -13.79
CA ASP A 259 3.21 2.80 -12.88
C ASP A 259 1.90 3.55 -13.15
N ASN A 260 1.55 3.77 -14.43
CA ASN A 260 0.27 4.38 -14.81
C ASN A 260 -0.92 3.52 -14.38
N ASN A 261 -0.89 2.19 -14.61
CA ASN A 261 -1.92 1.28 -14.13
C ASN A 261 -2.04 1.29 -12.59
N SER A 262 -0.93 1.45 -11.88
CA SER A 262 -0.92 1.57 -10.41
C SER A 262 -1.63 2.83 -9.92
N LYS A 263 -1.48 3.95 -10.66
CA LYS A 263 -2.16 5.23 -10.38
C LYS A 263 -3.66 5.12 -10.61
N ASP A 264 -4.10 4.43 -11.66
CA ASP A 264 -5.53 4.21 -11.92
C ASP A 264 -6.20 3.50 -10.72
N PHE A 265 -5.62 2.37 -10.26
CA PHE A 265 -6.13 1.66 -9.09
C PHE A 265 -6.00 2.47 -7.80
N GLY A 266 -4.95 3.28 -7.68
CA GLY A 266 -4.76 4.21 -6.59
C GLY A 266 -5.87 5.26 -6.51
N GLN A 267 -6.22 5.86 -7.65
CA GLN A 267 -7.31 6.83 -7.75
C GLN A 267 -8.65 6.19 -7.42
N LEU A 268 -8.93 4.97 -7.92
CA LEU A 268 -10.15 4.23 -7.57
C LEU A 268 -10.26 3.97 -6.06
N ALA A 269 -9.15 3.68 -5.37
CA ALA A 269 -9.15 3.53 -3.92
C ALA A 269 -9.47 4.84 -3.18
N VAL A 270 -8.93 5.97 -3.66
CA VAL A 270 -9.21 7.30 -3.10
C VAL A 270 -10.67 7.69 -3.33
N ASP A 271 -11.18 7.48 -4.54
CA ASP A 271 -12.58 7.81 -4.89
C ASP A 271 -13.58 6.98 -4.06
N LEU A 272 -13.31 5.69 -3.86
CA LEU A 272 -14.12 4.85 -2.98
C LEU A 272 -14.07 5.32 -1.52
N LEU A 273 -12.91 5.74 -1.04
CA LEU A 273 -12.76 6.24 0.32
C LEU A 273 -13.51 7.57 0.50
N ASP A 274 -13.41 8.48 -0.46
CA ASP A 274 -14.13 9.75 -0.46
C ASP A 274 -15.65 9.55 -0.48
N GLN A 275 -16.14 8.62 -1.31
CA GLN A 275 -17.56 8.24 -1.32
C GLN A 275 -18.02 7.63 0.02
N SER A 276 -17.21 6.74 0.59
CA SER A 276 -17.51 6.10 1.87
C SER A 276 -17.53 7.13 3.01
N TYR A 277 -16.55 8.04 3.03
CA TYR A 277 -16.42 9.09 4.04
C TYR A 277 -17.56 10.12 3.96
N LYS A 278 -17.98 10.49 2.74
CA LYS A 278 -19.16 11.36 2.53
C LYS A 278 -20.47 10.72 3.00
N HIS A 279 -20.55 9.40 2.98
CA HIS A 279 -21.75 8.68 3.43
C HIS A 279 -21.80 8.59 4.95
N ASP A 280 -20.71 8.12 5.57
CA ASP A 280 -20.57 8.02 7.02
C ASP A 280 -19.10 8.09 7.42
N GLU A 281 -18.74 9.13 8.16
CA GLU A 281 -17.38 9.38 8.61
C GLU A 281 -16.88 8.29 9.58
N GLN A 282 -17.72 7.83 10.50
CA GLN A 282 -17.32 6.89 11.54
C GLN A 282 -17.16 5.47 10.98
N VAL A 283 -18.08 5.04 10.12
CA VAL A 283 -18.00 3.73 9.46
C VAL A 283 -16.83 3.71 8.47
N ALA A 284 -16.55 4.81 7.76
CA ALA A 284 -15.39 4.91 6.88
C ALA A 284 -14.06 4.79 7.64
N MET A 285 -13.95 5.39 8.83
CA MET A 285 -12.77 5.21 9.68
C MET A 285 -12.62 3.76 10.16
N LYS A 286 -13.72 3.10 10.52
CA LYS A 286 -13.72 1.68 10.88
C LYS A 286 -13.32 0.76 9.71
N LEU A 287 -13.74 1.10 8.49
CA LEU A 287 -13.35 0.38 7.28
C LEU A 287 -11.83 0.41 7.06
N LEU A 288 -11.15 1.49 7.45
CA LEU A 288 -9.69 1.62 7.33
C LEU A 288 -8.91 0.79 8.37
N THR A 289 -9.50 0.59 9.55
CA THR A 289 -8.89 -0.18 10.66
C THR A 289 -9.33 -1.64 10.71
N TYR A 290 -10.32 -2.03 9.90
CA TYR A 290 -10.76 -3.40 9.77
C TYR A 290 -9.64 -4.34 9.33
N GLU A 291 -9.55 -5.51 9.97
CA GLU A 291 -8.58 -6.57 9.63
C GLU A 291 -9.13 -7.45 8.52
N LEU A 292 -8.43 -7.44 7.38
CA LEU A 292 -8.80 -8.22 6.21
C LEU A 292 -8.26 -9.64 6.33
N LYS A 293 -9.12 -10.58 6.72
CA LYS A 293 -8.75 -12.01 6.88
C LYS A 293 -8.17 -12.63 5.61
N ASN A 294 -8.66 -12.19 4.45
CA ASN A 294 -8.21 -12.71 3.15
C ASN A 294 -6.87 -12.12 2.71
N TRP A 295 -6.49 -10.96 3.25
CA TRP A 295 -5.29 -10.23 2.86
C TRP A 295 -4.26 -10.21 4.00
N SER A 296 -3.90 -11.38 4.51
CA SER A 296 -2.86 -11.58 5.56
C SER A 296 -3.12 -10.87 6.89
N ASP A 297 -4.39 -10.74 7.29
CA ASP A 297 -4.82 -10.02 8.50
C ASP A 297 -4.27 -8.58 8.54
N SER A 298 -4.16 -7.96 7.36
CA SER A 298 -3.68 -6.59 7.22
C SER A 298 -4.85 -5.62 7.15
N THR A 299 -4.66 -4.40 7.66
CA THR A 299 -5.65 -3.33 7.54
C THR A 299 -5.51 -2.59 6.21
N CYS A 300 -6.60 -2.00 5.72
CA CYS A 300 -6.57 -1.15 4.52
C CYS A 300 -5.54 -0.03 4.65
N LEU A 301 -5.43 0.60 5.82
CA LEU A 301 -4.44 1.64 6.08
C LEU A 301 -3.00 1.11 5.98
N LYS A 302 -2.73 -0.09 6.51
CA LYS A 302 -1.42 -0.74 6.40
C LYS A 302 -1.09 -1.07 4.94
N LEU A 303 -2.05 -1.59 4.17
CA LEU A 303 -1.86 -1.87 2.74
C LEU A 303 -1.49 -0.62 1.96
N ALA A 304 -2.21 0.49 2.16
CA ALA A 304 -1.94 1.78 1.51
C ALA A 304 -0.53 2.32 1.85
N VAL A 305 -0.09 2.20 3.10
CA VAL A 305 1.27 2.56 3.53
C VAL A 305 2.31 1.67 2.86
N THR A 306 2.09 0.35 2.80
CA THR A 306 3.03 -0.55 2.11
C THR A 306 3.10 -0.30 0.60
N ALA A 307 2.00 0.16 -0.01
CA ALA A 307 1.96 0.58 -1.41
C ALA A 307 2.59 1.98 -1.64
N LYS A 308 3.01 2.68 -0.58
CA LYS A 308 3.48 4.07 -0.63
C LYS A 308 2.48 4.99 -1.36
N HIS A 309 1.18 4.78 -1.14
CA HIS A 309 0.12 5.51 -1.81
C HIS A 309 -0.20 6.82 -1.06
N ARG A 310 0.48 7.90 -1.44
CA ARG A 310 0.47 9.17 -0.68
C ARG A 310 -0.91 9.84 -0.65
N ASP A 311 -1.64 9.85 -1.75
CA ASP A 311 -2.91 10.58 -1.85
C ASP A 311 -3.97 9.99 -0.94
N PHE A 312 -4.02 8.66 -0.86
CA PHE A 312 -4.88 7.92 0.08
C PHE A 312 -4.52 8.18 1.55
N ILE A 313 -3.24 8.28 1.89
CA ILE A 313 -2.81 8.58 3.26
C ILE A 313 -3.12 10.04 3.60
N ALA A 314 -2.94 10.96 2.64
CA ALA A 314 -3.23 12.38 2.79
C ALA A 314 -4.72 12.70 2.82
N HIS A 315 -5.58 11.77 2.41
CA HIS A 315 -7.03 11.93 2.43
C HIS A 315 -7.55 12.27 3.83
N THR A 316 -8.57 13.13 3.91
CA THR A 316 -9.14 13.65 5.17
C THR A 316 -9.54 12.53 6.13
N CYS A 317 -10.21 11.48 5.64
CA CYS A 317 -10.59 10.32 6.47
C CYS A 317 -9.38 9.64 7.12
N SER A 318 -8.30 9.43 6.36
CA SER A 318 -7.07 8.81 6.86
C SER A 318 -6.36 9.72 7.87
N GLN A 319 -6.30 11.03 7.60
CA GLN A 319 -5.68 12.00 8.51
C GLN A 319 -6.47 12.17 9.81
N MET A 320 -7.80 12.19 9.75
CA MET A 320 -8.65 12.23 10.94
C MET A 320 -8.49 10.97 11.78
N LEU A 321 -8.52 9.79 11.16
CA LEU A 321 -8.24 8.52 11.84
C LEU A 321 -6.86 8.53 12.50
N LEU A 322 -5.80 8.94 11.77
CA LEU A 322 -4.45 9.03 12.32
C LEU A 322 -4.35 10.03 13.47
N THR A 323 -5.08 11.15 13.39
CA THR A 323 -5.15 12.14 14.48
C THR A 323 -5.85 11.53 15.69
N ASP A 324 -6.93 10.78 15.48
CA ASP A 324 -7.67 10.11 16.55
C ASP A 324 -6.81 9.03 17.21
N MET A 325 -6.13 8.18 16.42
CA MET A 325 -5.15 7.20 16.91
C MET A 325 -3.99 7.87 17.68
N TRP A 326 -3.54 9.05 17.23
CA TRP A 326 -2.49 9.82 17.88
C TRP A 326 -2.92 10.36 19.25
N MET A 327 -4.15 10.87 19.33
CA MET A 327 -4.75 11.37 20.56
C MET A 327 -5.16 10.23 21.51
N GLY A 328 -5.48 9.04 20.98
CA GLY A 328 -5.97 7.91 21.75
C GLY A 328 -7.31 8.25 22.42
N ARG A 329 -7.42 8.03 23.74
CA ARG A 329 -8.64 8.31 24.52
C ARG A 329 -8.84 9.80 24.87
N LEU A 330 -7.94 10.68 24.45
CA LEU A 330 -7.97 12.11 24.79
C LEU A 330 -8.84 12.90 23.81
N HIS A 331 -9.71 13.77 24.31
CA HIS A 331 -10.49 14.63 23.42
C HIS A 331 -9.61 15.72 22.78
N MET A 332 -9.93 16.07 21.53
CA MET A 332 -9.26 17.16 20.81
C MET A 332 -9.46 18.49 21.56
N CYS A 333 -8.41 19.02 22.19
CA CYS A 333 -8.44 20.30 22.90
C CYS A 333 -7.83 21.42 22.04
N LYS A 334 -8.25 22.66 22.28
CA LYS A 334 -7.48 23.85 21.87
C LYS A 334 -6.13 23.80 22.63
N ASN A 335 -5.02 23.81 21.90
CA ASN A 335 -3.64 23.64 22.40
C ASN A 335 -3.41 22.32 23.20
N PRO A 336 -3.52 21.15 22.54
CA PRO A 336 -3.41 19.86 23.22
C PRO A 336 -2.01 19.64 23.82
N GLY A 337 -0.96 20.11 23.16
CA GLY A 337 0.43 19.96 23.62
C GLY A 337 0.68 20.60 25.00
N LEU A 338 0.23 21.84 25.22
CA LEU A 338 0.43 22.53 26.50
C LEU A 338 -0.32 21.86 27.65
N LYS A 339 -1.56 21.42 27.41
CA LYS A 339 -2.35 20.69 28.42
C LYS A 339 -1.73 19.34 28.77
N ILE A 340 -1.21 18.62 27.78
CA ILE A 340 -0.55 17.33 27.98
C ILE A 340 0.76 17.49 28.74
N ILE A 341 1.59 18.48 28.38
CA ILE A 341 2.83 18.80 29.10
C ILE A 341 2.51 19.16 30.56
N LEU A 342 1.46 19.95 30.80
CA LEU A 342 1.00 20.28 32.15
C LEU A 342 0.56 19.03 32.93
N GLY A 343 -0.13 18.08 32.28
CA GLY A 343 -0.52 16.80 32.88
C GLY A 343 0.66 15.86 33.17
N ILE A 344 1.73 15.90 32.36
CA ILE A 344 2.97 15.14 32.58
C ILE A 344 3.76 15.73 33.77
N ILE A 345 3.87 17.06 33.87
CA ILE A 345 4.61 17.74 34.95
C ILE A 345 3.82 17.73 36.27
N PHE A 346 2.48 17.83 36.19
CA PHE A 346 1.60 17.90 37.35
C PHE A 346 0.46 16.86 37.22
N PRO A 347 0.66 15.62 37.72
CA PRO A 347 -0.31 14.53 37.59
C PRO A 347 -1.74 14.81 38.09
N PRO A 348 -1.99 15.65 39.11
CA PRO A 348 -3.36 16.01 39.50
C PRO A 348 -4.16 16.75 38.41
N ALA A 349 -3.49 17.42 37.45
CA ALA A 349 -4.16 18.08 36.32
C ALA A 349 -4.85 17.11 35.35
N ILE A 350 -4.49 15.81 35.37
CA ILE A 350 -5.09 14.76 34.53
C ILE A 350 -6.60 14.59 34.83
N LEU A 351 -7.04 14.89 36.06
CA LEU A 351 -8.45 14.79 36.45
C LEU A 351 -9.34 15.85 35.78
N PHE A 352 -8.76 16.99 35.39
CA PHE A 352 -9.43 18.09 34.71
C PHE A 352 -9.40 17.96 33.18
N MET A 353 -8.86 16.86 32.66
CA MET A 353 -8.82 16.60 31.22
C MET A 353 -10.06 15.85 30.75
N ASP A 354 -10.54 16.22 29.57
CA ASP A 354 -11.67 15.60 28.89
C ASP A 354 -11.22 14.32 28.17
N PHE A 355 -11.88 13.21 28.50
CA PHE A 355 -11.65 11.89 27.89
C PHE A 355 -12.85 11.53 27.01
N LYS A 356 -12.57 10.85 25.89
CA LYS A 356 -13.58 10.36 24.95
C LYS A 356 -14.45 9.29 25.63
N GLY A 357 -15.77 9.39 25.53
CA GLY A 357 -16.71 8.45 26.12
C GLY A 357 -16.71 7.09 25.40
N SER A 358 -17.15 6.02 26.07
CA SER A 358 -17.11 4.64 25.53
C SER A 358 -17.85 4.46 24.19
N ASP A 359 -18.85 5.29 23.92
CA ASP A 359 -19.72 5.17 22.73
C ASP A 359 -19.10 5.81 21.49
N ASP A 360 -18.22 6.81 21.67
CA ASP A 360 -17.46 7.48 20.60
C ASP A 360 -16.27 6.64 20.08
N LEU A 361 -16.07 5.43 20.61
CA LEU A 361 -14.89 4.57 20.42
C LEU A 361 -15.20 3.23 19.73
N SER A 362 -16.40 3.09 19.17
CA SER A 362 -16.91 1.86 18.55
C SER A 362 -16.11 1.34 17.33
N TYR A 363 -15.11 2.09 16.85
CA TYR A 363 -14.17 1.64 15.81
C TYR A 363 -12.86 1.05 16.36
N GLU A 364 -12.51 1.25 17.64
CA GLU A 364 -11.29 0.66 18.24
C GLU A 364 -11.52 -0.71 18.90
N ALA A 365 -12.78 -1.08 19.17
CA ALA A 365 -13.12 -2.24 20.00
C ALA A 365 -13.10 -3.61 19.29
N SER A 366 -12.45 -3.74 18.12
CA SER A 366 -12.37 -5.03 17.42
C SER A 366 -11.09 -5.82 17.70
N GLY A 367 -10.12 -5.27 18.43
CA GLY A 367 -8.80 -5.90 18.60
C GLY A 367 -8.54 -6.69 19.89
N ASP A 368 -9.43 -6.66 20.91
CA ASP A 368 -8.99 -7.08 22.26
C ASP A 368 -10.02 -7.82 23.15
N ASN A 369 -11.09 -8.40 22.59
CA ASN A 369 -12.13 -9.08 23.38
C ASN A 369 -12.50 -10.51 22.90
N GLU A 370 -11.51 -11.35 22.59
CA GLU A 370 -11.73 -12.80 22.40
C GLU A 370 -10.75 -13.65 23.23
N GLN A 371 -10.60 -13.33 24.52
CA GLN A 371 -9.96 -14.25 25.45
C GLN A 371 -10.61 -14.28 26.83
N GLY A 372 -11.43 -15.31 27.02
CA GLY A 372 -11.65 -15.93 28.32
C GLY A 372 -12.91 -15.51 29.05
N LYS A 373 -14.00 -16.26 28.83
CA LYS A 373 -14.78 -16.87 29.93
C LYS A 373 -15.84 -17.83 29.35
N GLU A 374 -15.41 -19.05 29.10
CA GLU A 374 -16.29 -20.21 29.32
C GLU A 374 -16.45 -20.38 30.83
N LYS A 375 -17.66 -20.20 31.35
CA LYS A 375 -18.10 -20.81 32.60
C LYS A 375 -19.59 -21.12 32.51
N GLU A 376 -19.84 -22.40 32.22
CA GLU A 376 -20.83 -23.30 32.83
C GLU A 376 -22.18 -22.70 33.23
N GLU A 377 -23.20 -23.06 32.43
CA GLU A 377 -24.60 -23.08 32.85
C GLU A 377 -24.86 -24.33 33.71
N ASP A 378 -25.44 -24.14 34.89
CA ASP A 378 -26.32 -25.14 35.51
C ASP A 378 -27.24 -24.46 36.55
N ASN A 379 -28.55 -24.64 36.34
CA ASN A 379 -29.71 -24.72 37.26
C ASN A 379 -29.82 -23.68 38.42
N ASP A 380 -30.97 -23.11 38.78
CA ASP A 380 -32.32 -23.67 38.85
C ASP A 380 -33.33 -22.56 39.25
N ALA A 381 -34.60 -22.82 38.99
CA ALA A 381 -35.80 -22.41 39.75
C ALA A 381 -36.12 -20.91 40.06
N ASN A 382 -37.12 -20.41 39.31
CA ASN A 382 -38.42 -19.91 39.78
C ASN A 382 -38.49 -18.78 40.85
N ASN A 383 -39.09 -17.64 40.50
CA ASN A 383 -40.37 -17.19 41.08
C ASN A 383 -40.94 -15.95 40.37
N GLU A 384 -42.22 -16.05 40.03
CA GLU A 384 -43.08 -14.95 39.60
C GLU A 384 -43.40 -13.97 40.75
N ALA A 385 -43.55 -12.67 40.44
CA ALA A 385 -44.54 -11.77 41.07
C ALA A 385 -44.66 -10.43 40.32
N VAL A 386 -45.63 -10.37 39.40
CA VAL A 386 -46.78 -9.43 39.41
C VAL A 386 -46.54 -7.91 39.68
N SER A 387 -46.69 -7.14 38.59
CA SER A 387 -47.63 -6.00 38.39
C SER A 387 -47.35 -4.57 38.90
N ARG A 388 -47.21 -3.68 37.88
CA ARG A 388 -47.84 -2.35 37.64
C ARG A 388 -47.63 -1.17 38.62
N LYS A 389 -46.97 -0.13 38.10
CA LYS A 389 -47.48 1.23 37.75
C LYS A 389 -46.24 2.05 37.37
N GLY A 390 -46.10 2.65 36.18
CA GLY A 390 -46.93 3.74 35.66
C GLY A 390 -46.39 5.05 36.21
N ASP A 391 -45.46 5.69 35.49
CA ASP A 391 -45.54 7.09 35.03
C ASP A 391 -44.18 7.55 34.47
N GLU A 392 -44.26 8.22 33.32
CA GLU A 392 -43.19 8.81 32.53
C GLU A 392 -42.63 10.05 33.26
N GLU A 393 -41.31 10.19 33.37
CA GLU A 393 -40.61 11.48 33.30
C GLU A 393 -39.07 11.26 33.22
N ASP A 394 -38.48 11.92 32.22
CA ASP A 394 -37.05 12.21 31.99
C ASP A 394 -36.05 11.07 31.77
N GLY A 395 -35.81 10.78 30.48
CA GLY A 395 -34.64 10.06 30.00
C GLY A 395 -33.35 10.85 30.23
N MET A 396 -32.75 10.66 31.40
CA MET A 396 -31.36 11.03 31.66
C MET A 396 -30.45 9.89 31.19
N GLU A 397 -29.83 10.03 30.02
CA GLU A 397 -28.76 9.15 29.57
C GLU A 397 -27.66 9.13 30.62
N ASN A 398 -27.52 7.99 31.30
CA ASN A 398 -26.49 7.76 32.30
C ASN A 398 -25.12 7.73 31.61
N HIS A 399 -24.48 8.89 31.50
CA HIS A 399 -23.09 9.03 31.13
C HIS A 399 -22.23 8.32 32.20
N ARG A 400 -21.90 7.04 31.99
CA ARG A 400 -21.04 6.24 32.88
C ARG A 400 -19.69 6.94 33.02
N SER A 401 -19.51 7.67 34.13
CA SER A 401 -18.26 8.35 34.43
C SER A 401 -17.13 7.33 34.58
N ILE A 402 -16.08 7.49 33.76
CA ILE A 402 -14.90 6.61 33.78
C ILE A 402 -14.20 6.73 35.16
N PRO A 403 -13.84 5.61 35.83
CA PRO A 403 -13.20 5.65 37.14
C PRO A 403 -11.81 6.32 37.09
N ILE A 404 -11.45 7.03 38.15
CA ILE A 404 -10.25 7.89 38.23
C ILE A 404 -8.94 7.13 37.90
N GLY A 405 -8.78 5.93 38.43
CA GLY A 405 -7.58 5.11 38.14
C GLY A 405 -7.48 4.70 36.66
N ARG A 406 -8.61 4.54 35.98
CA ARG A 406 -8.66 4.24 34.55
C ARG A 406 -8.33 5.45 33.69
N LYS A 407 -8.78 6.65 34.08
CA LYS A 407 -8.39 7.92 33.41
C LYS A 407 -6.87 8.13 33.40
N ILE A 408 -6.22 7.88 34.53
CA ILE A 408 -4.76 8.02 34.65
C ILE A 408 -4.05 6.98 33.75
N TYR A 409 -4.51 5.73 33.74
CA TYR A 409 -3.96 4.69 32.88
C TYR A 409 -4.13 5.01 31.37
N GLU A 410 -5.32 5.46 30.97
CA GLU A 410 -5.63 5.81 29.59
C GLU A 410 -4.84 7.06 29.13
N PHE A 411 -4.56 8.01 30.03
CA PHE A 411 -3.70 9.16 29.76
C PHE A 411 -2.27 8.74 29.38
N TYR A 412 -1.60 7.97 30.24
CA TYR A 412 -0.21 7.56 29.98
C TYR A 412 -0.06 6.56 28.82
N ASN A 413 -1.15 5.89 28.43
CA ASN A 413 -1.13 5.00 27.28
C ASN A 413 -1.26 5.69 25.93
N ALA A 414 -1.76 6.93 25.90
CA ALA A 414 -1.93 7.68 24.67
C ALA A 414 -0.59 7.93 23.96
N PRO A 415 -0.50 7.71 22.62
CA PRO A 415 0.73 7.92 21.86
C PRO A 415 1.29 9.33 21.99
N ILE A 416 0.43 10.37 21.98
CA ILE A 416 0.85 11.76 22.18
C ILE A 416 1.52 12.00 23.54
N VAL A 417 1.03 11.37 24.62
CA VAL A 417 1.63 11.48 25.96
C VAL A 417 2.95 10.74 25.99
N LYS A 418 3.03 9.54 25.40
CA LYS A 418 4.28 8.79 25.24
C LYS A 418 5.32 9.56 24.43
N PHE A 419 4.91 10.26 23.37
CA PHE A 419 5.78 11.12 22.58
C PHE A 419 6.37 12.25 23.43
N TRP A 420 5.53 13.07 24.07
CA TRP A 420 6.02 14.17 24.92
C TRP A 420 6.81 13.66 26.12
N PHE A 421 6.40 12.54 26.72
CA PHE A 421 7.14 11.89 27.79
C PHE A 421 8.52 11.42 27.31
N HIS A 422 8.62 10.79 26.14
CA HIS A 422 9.91 10.37 25.59
C HIS A 422 10.78 11.57 25.20
N THR A 423 10.20 12.58 24.54
CA THR A 423 10.87 13.86 24.23
C THR A 423 11.41 14.54 25.48
N ILE A 424 10.73 14.43 26.63
CA ILE A 424 11.14 15.01 27.91
C ILE A 424 12.12 14.09 28.68
N LEU A 425 12.03 12.77 28.54
CA LEU A 425 12.62 11.81 29.48
C LEU A 425 13.70 10.86 28.89
N MET A 426 13.91 10.79 27.58
CA MET A 426 14.97 9.95 26.95
C MET A 426 15.44 10.63 25.66
N SER A 427 16.70 11.06 25.45
CA SER A 427 18.00 10.42 25.66
C SER A 427 18.01 8.97 26.17
N GLU A 428 18.20 8.06 25.21
CA GLU A 428 18.74 6.68 25.29
C GLU A 428 17.79 5.46 25.34
N PRO A 429 18.23 4.30 24.79
CA PRO A 429 17.34 3.38 24.08
C PRO A 429 17.44 1.89 24.50
N SER A 430 16.62 1.02 23.88
CA SER A 430 16.75 -0.44 23.98
C SER A 430 16.53 -1.23 22.66
N LYS A 431 17.31 -2.33 22.57
CA LYS A 431 17.39 -3.48 21.62
C LYS A 431 17.71 -3.18 20.14
N LEU A 432 18.98 -3.46 19.77
CA LEU A 432 19.72 -2.72 18.75
C LEU A 432 19.80 -3.34 17.34
N ARG A 433 19.98 -4.66 17.13
CA ARG A 433 20.55 -5.09 15.83
C ARG A 433 19.64 -4.98 14.59
N GLN A 434 18.38 -5.41 14.64
CA GLN A 434 17.45 -5.25 13.51
C GLN A 434 16.91 -3.83 13.42
N LYS A 435 16.69 -3.17 14.57
CA LYS A 435 16.27 -1.77 14.63
C LYS A 435 17.34 -0.82 14.10
N VAL A 436 18.63 -1.03 14.39
CA VAL A 436 19.74 -0.20 13.87
C VAL A 436 19.76 -0.22 12.34
N LYS A 437 19.50 -1.35 11.69
CA LYS A 437 19.47 -1.39 10.21
C LYS A 437 18.35 -0.53 9.63
N VAL A 438 17.16 -0.57 10.24
CA VAL A 438 16.01 0.25 9.83
C VAL A 438 16.21 1.71 10.22
N TRP A 439 16.79 1.96 11.40
CA TRP A 439 17.07 3.28 11.95
C TRP A 439 18.12 4.04 11.11
N MET A 440 19.15 3.35 10.60
CA MET A 440 20.16 3.91 9.69
C MET A 440 19.63 4.31 8.31
N GLN A 441 18.41 3.91 7.93
CA GLN A 441 17.81 4.33 6.65
C GLN A 441 17.27 5.77 6.71
N GLU A 442 17.11 6.34 7.90
CA GLU A 442 16.58 7.68 8.09
C GLU A 442 17.73 8.69 8.16
N TYR A 443 17.68 9.74 7.34
CA TYR A 443 18.77 10.72 7.20
C TYR A 443 19.13 11.43 8.51
N TRP A 444 18.12 11.74 9.33
CA TRP A 444 18.28 12.38 10.63
C TRP A 444 19.05 11.52 11.63
N ASN A 445 18.84 10.21 11.59
CA ASN A 445 19.49 9.26 12.49
C ASN A 445 20.98 9.11 12.19
N VAL A 446 21.37 9.18 10.91
CA VAL A 446 22.79 9.21 10.51
C VAL A 446 23.47 10.49 11.02
N THR A 447 22.78 11.63 10.93
CA THR A 447 23.27 12.92 11.45
C THR A 447 23.45 12.89 12.97
N ASP A 448 22.52 12.29 13.70
CA ASP A 448 22.61 12.10 15.15
C ASP A 448 23.79 11.21 15.55
N MET A 449 24.06 10.12 14.81
CA MET A 449 25.26 9.30 15.06
C MET A 449 26.54 10.09 14.91
N VAL A 450 26.62 10.91 13.85
CA VAL A 450 27.79 11.75 13.58
C VAL A 450 27.94 12.80 14.69
N ALA A 451 26.86 13.44 15.12
CA ALA A 451 26.87 14.39 16.23
C ALA A 451 27.36 13.73 17.53
N ILE A 452 26.78 12.58 17.91
CA ILE A 452 27.18 11.87 19.14
C ILE A 452 28.64 11.41 19.07
N ALA A 453 29.12 10.98 17.90
CA ALA A 453 30.51 10.59 17.71
C ALA A 453 31.48 11.79 17.80
N ILE A 454 31.12 12.93 17.21
CA ILE A 454 31.89 14.19 17.28
C ILE A 454 31.91 14.71 18.72
N PHE A 455 30.77 14.70 19.40
CA PHE A 455 30.67 15.03 20.82
C PHE A 455 31.57 14.14 21.67
N SER A 456 31.51 12.83 21.47
CA SER A 456 32.33 11.85 22.19
C SER A 456 33.83 12.06 21.92
N CYS A 457 34.21 12.33 20.68
CA CYS A 457 35.58 12.69 20.30
C CYS A 457 36.02 13.99 20.99
N GLY A 458 35.14 15.00 21.05
CA GLY A 458 35.33 16.24 21.79
C GLY A 458 35.57 16.02 23.28
N VAL A 459 34.80 15.12 23.91
CA VAL A 459 35.00 14.69 25.31
C VAL A 459 36.37 14.04 25.49
N LEU A 460 36.75 13.09 24.62
CA LEU A 460 38.03 12.39 24.70
C LEU A 460 39.22 13.34 24.57
N LEU A 461 39.17 14.28 23.62
CA LEU A 461 40.21 15.30 23.43
C LEU A 461 40.24 16.34 24.56
N ARG A 462 39.12 16.52 25.26
CA ARG A 462 39.03 17.40 26.44
C ARG A 462 39.66 16.79 27.69
N LEU A 463 39.64 15.46 27.81
CA LEU A 463 40.26 14.71 28.91
C LEU A 463 41.79 14.61 28.79
N GLN A 464 42.37 14.99 27.64
CA GLN A 464 43.81 15.01 27.39
C GLN A 464 44.47 16.36 27.72
N ASN A 465 45.73 16.32 28.15
CA ASN A 465 46.53 17.50 28.51
C ASN A 465 46.78 18.45 27.29
N GLN A 466 47.21 19.70 27.56
CA GLN A 466 47.54 20.70 26.53
C GLN A 466 48.52 20.12 25.49
N PRO A 467 48.31 20.23 24.15
CA PRO A 467 47.46 21.18 23.38
C PRO A 467 46.07 20.68 22.93
N TYR A 468 45.70 19.43 23.20
CA TYR A 468 44.47 18.81 22.67
C TYR A 468 43.17 19.38 23.26
N MET A 469 43.26 19.95 24.46
CA MET A 469 42.17 20.62 25.17
C MET A 469 41.54 21.80 24.40
N SER A 470 42.35 22.52 23.60
CA SER A 470 41.87 23.65 22.77
C SER A 470 41.08 23.15 21.56
N TYR A 471 41.53 22.05 20.94
CA TYR A 471 40.80 21.41 19.84
C TYR A 471 39.46 20.83 20.31
N GLY A 472 39.41 20.20 21.49
CA GLY A 472 38.16 19.72 22.09
C GLY A 472 37.11 20.83 22.30
N ARG A 473 37.52 22.05 22.67
CA ARG A 473 36.61 23.20 22.78
C ARG A 473 36.03 23.60 21.42
N VAL A 474 36.87 23.68 20.38
CA VAL A 474 36.41 24.04 19.02
C VAL A 474 35.45 22.98 18.49
N ILE A 475 35.72 21.70 18.75
CA ILE A 475 34.84 20.59 18.39
C ILE A 475 33.46 20.77 19.02
N TYR A 476 33.35 21.10 20.31
CA TYR A 476 32.04 21.38 20.93
C TYR A 476 31.32 22.59 20.33
N CYS A 477 32.04 23.66 19.99
CA CYS A 477 31.43 24.83 19.36
C CYS A 477 30.88 24.52 17.96
N VAL A 478 31.45 23.56 17.25
CA VAL A 478 30.90 23.09 15.96
C VAL A 478 29.78 22.09 16.19
N ASP A 479 29.92 21.21 17.19
CA ASP A 479 28.94 20.18 17.53
C ASP A 479 27.56 20.77 17.88
N ILE A 480 27.50 21.87 18.63
CA ILE A 480 26.22 22.54 18.96
C ILE A 480 25.44 23.01 17.72
N ILE A 481 26.11 23.31 16.61
CA ILE A 481 25.44 23.67 15.35
C ILE A 481 24.66 22.48 14.81
N ILE A 482 25.22 21.27 14.92
CA ILE A 482 24.55 20.04 14.47
C ILE A 482 23.31 19.78 15.35
N TRP A 483 23.39 20.02 16.66
CA TRP A 483 22.25 19.96 17.56
C TRP A 483 21.17 21.00 17.26
N TYR A 484 21.52 22.21 16.80
CA TYR A 484 20.51 23.17 16.34
C TYR A 484 19.81 22.73 15.05
N ILE A 485 20.54 22.11 14.12
CA ILE A 485 19.92 21.52 12.92
C ILE A 485 18.94 20.40 13.34
N ARG A 486 19.24 19.65 14.41
CA ARG A 486 18.34 18.61 14.93
C ARG A 486 17.01 19.15 15.43
N VAL A 487 16.97 20.38 15.96
CA VAL A 487 15.72 21.04 16.38
C VAL A 487 14.75 21.23 15.21
N LEU A 488 15.23 21.36 13.98
CA LEU A 488 14.37 21.48 12.79
C LEU A 488 13.49 20.23 12.57
N ASP A 489 13.95 19.04 12.97
CA ASP A 489 13.14 17.82 12.87
C ASP A 489 11.93 17.84 13.81
N ILE A 490 12.10 18.41 15.01
CA ILE A 490 10.99 18.62 15.95
C ILE A 490 9.97 19.61 15.36
N PHE A 491 10.45 20.67 14.71
CA PHE A 491 9.58 21.59 13.98
C PHE A 491 8.92 20.95 12.75
N GLY A 492 9.50 19.86 12.23
CA GLY A 492 8.94 19.02 11.17
C GLY A 492 7.56 18.43 11.49
N VAL A 493 7.30 18.12 12.77
CA VAL A 493 6.02 17.55 13.25
C VAL A 493 4.90 18.60 13.31
N ASN A 494 5.24 19.89 13.32
CA ASN A 494 4.24 20.95 13.39
C ASN A 494 3.54 21.14 12.04
N LYS A 495 2.20 21.21 12.04
CA LYS A 495 1.36 21.42 10.85
C LYS A 495 1.77 22.63 10.01
N TYR A 496 2.22 23.71 10.63
CA TYR A 496 2.59 24.95 9.92
C TYR A 496 4.06 25.01 9.50
N LEU A 497 4.99 24.56 10.37
CA LEU A 497 6.43 24.65 10.10
C LEU A 497 6.97 23.45 9.31
N GLY A 498 6.33 22.28 9.42
CA GLY A 498 6.75 21.05 8.76
C GLY A 498 6.88 21.16 7.24
N PRO A 499 5.88 21.72 6.53
CA PRO A 499 5.98 21.92 5.08
C PRO A 499 7.16 22.81 4.69
N TYR A 500 7.48 23.86 5.46
CA TYR A 500 8.62 24.74 5.17
C TYR A 500 9.96 24.02 5.37
N VAL A 501 10.13 23.25 6.46
CA VAL A 501 11.35 22.46 6.69
C VAL A 501 11.56 21.45 5.56
N MET A 502 10.50 20.77 5.14
CA MET A 502 10.54 19.84 4.00
C MET A 502 10.84 20.53 2.67
N MET A 503 10.31 21.73 2.45
CA MET A 503 10.56 22.51 1.24
C MET A 503 12.01 22.98 1.17
N ILE A 504 12.57 23.48 2.27
CA ILE A 504 13.99 23.87 2.36
C ILE A 504 14.89 22.69 1.99
N GLY A 505 14.63 21.50 2.55
CA GLY A 505 15.42 20.30 2.25
C GLY A 505 15.37 19.89 0.77
N LYS A 506 14.19 19.94 0.15
CA LYS A 506 14.03 19.65 -1.30
C LYS A 506 14.72 20.69 -2.17
N MET A 507 14.52 21.97 -1.88
CA MET A 507 15.11 23.07 -2.64
C MET A 507 16.64 23.09 -2.55
N MET A 508 17.24 22.60 -1.45
CA MET A 508 18.69 22.49 -1.34
C MET A 508 19.31 21.54 -2.38
N VAL A 509 18.63 20.45 -2.74
CA VAL A 509 19.11 19.50 -3.75
C VAL A 509 19.14 20.18 -5.13
N ASP A 510 18.08 20.90 -5.48
CA ASP A 510 18.00 21.64 -6.74
C ASP A 510 19.01 22.79 -6.80
N MET A 511 19.22 23.49 -5.66
CA MET A 511 20.19 24.58 -5.54
C MET A 511 21.64 24.10 -5.71
N LEU A 512 21.94 22.83 -5.42
CA LEU A 512 23.30 22.30 -5.52
C LEU A 512 23.87 22.47 -6.93
N TYR A 513 23.08 22.23 -7.98
CA TYR A 513 23.50 22.42 -9.37
C TYR A 513 23.85 23.87 -9.67
N PHE A 514 23.05 24.81 -9.16
CA PHE A 514 23.32 26.24 -9.30
C PHE A 514 24.61 26.64 -8.56
N VAL A 515 24.82 26.15 -7.34
CA VAL A 515 26.04 26.40 -6.56
C VAL A 515 27.28 25.87 -7.29
N VAL A 516 27.20 24.70 -7.94
CA VAL A 516 28.31 24.14 -8.73
C VAL A 516 28.66 25.06 -9.90
N ILE A 517 27.66 25.53 -10.65
CA ILE A 517 27.90 26.48 -11.77
C ILE A 517 28.49 27.79 -11.25
N MET A 518 27.95 28.32 -10.15
CA MET A 518 28.48 29.54 -9.51
C MET A 518 29.93 29.36 -9.05
N LEU A 519 30.29 28.19 -8.52
CA LEU A 519 31.65 27.88 -8.12
C LEU A 519 32.62 27.84 -9.31
N VAL A 520 32.20 27.33 -10.47
CA VAL A 520 33.01 27.38 -11.70
C VAL A 520 33.30 28.82 -12.11
N VAL A 521 32.27 29.68 -12.13
CA VAL A 521 32.42 31.11 -12.45
C VAL A 521 33.33 31.80 -11.43
N LEU A 522 33.08 31.59 -10.13
CA LEU A 522 33.84 32.17 -9.03
C LEU A 522 35.32 31.78 -9.11
N MET A 523 35.62 30.49 -9.32
CA MET A 523 37.00 30.01 -9.42
C MET A 523 37.69 30.56 -10.67
N SER A 524 37.01 30.64 -11.81
CA SER A 524 37.58 31.23 -13.02
C SER A 524 37.99 32.69 -12.81
N PHE A 525 37.10 33.51 -12.23
CA PHE A 525 37.38 34.91 -11.93
C PHE A 525 38.45 35.06 -10.82
N GLY A 526 38.37 34.25 -9.77
CA GLY A 526 39.30 34.30 -8.64
C GLY A 526 40.74 34.00 -9.03
N VAL A 527 40.95 32.98 -9.87
CA VAL A 527 42.29 32.63 -10.37
C VAL A 527 42.85 33.74 -11.26
N SER A 528 42.06 34.24 -12.22
CA SER A 528 42.49 35.34 -13.10
C SER A 528 42.83 36.61 -12.31
N ARG A 529 42.01 36.95 -11.32
CA ARG A 529 42.23 38.12 -10.46
C ARG A 529 43.51 37.99 -9.63
N GLN A 530 43.71 36.85 -8.96
CA GLN A 530 44.89 36.66 -8.11
C GLN A 530 46.18 36.70 -8.94
N ALA A 531 46.18 36.08 -10.13
CA ALA A 531 47.32 36.08 -11.04
C ALA A 531 47.69 37.49 -11.54
N ILE A 532 46.70 38.37 -11.77
CA ILE A 532 46.94 39.74 -12.25
C ILE A 532 47.45 40.65 -11.11
N LEU A 533 46.88 40.55 -9.91
CA LEU A 533 47.25 41.43 -8.79
C LEU A 533 48.57 41.02 -8.12
N HIS A 534 48.90 39.73 -8.12
CA HIS A 534 50.06 39.17 -7.41
C HIS A 534 50.84 38.20 -8.31
N PRO A 535 51.67 38.71 -9.24
CA PRO A 535 52.38 37.89 -10.21
C PRO A 535 53.50 37.01 -9.61
N ASP A 536 54.15 37.44 -8.52
CA ASP A 536 55.34 36.78 -7.96
C ASP A 536 55.09 36.10 -6.58
N GLU A 537 53.94 35.43 -6.41
CA GLU A 537 53.59 34.74 -5.16
C GLU A 537 54.11 33.28 -5.11
N GLU A 538 54.71 32.87 -3.99
CA GLU A 538 55.14 31.48 -3.78
C GLU A 538 53.95 30.53 -3.54
N PRO A 539 54.03 29.25 -3.99
CA PRO A 539 52.96 28.28 -3.78
C PRO A 539 52.66 28.05 -2.29
N SER A 540 51.46 28.42 -1.84
CA SER A 540 51.03 28.21 -0.44
C SER A 540 49.52 27.98 -0.33
N TRP A 541 49.07 27.34 0.76
CA TRP A 541 47.64 27.16 1.06
C TRP A 541 46.87 28.48 1.24
N ARG A 542 47.57 29.58 1.45
CA ARG A 542 46.98 30.93 1.51
C ARG A 542 46.48 31.38 0.15
N LEU A 543 47.14 30.95 -0.93
CA LEU A 543 46.76 31.26 -2.31
C LEU A 543 45.37 30.71 -2.62
N ALA A 544 45.11 29.43 -2.28
CA ALA A 544 43.80 28.80 -2.46
C ALA A 544 42.68 29.55 -1.71
N ARG A 545 42.95 29.98 -0.48
CA ARG A 545 42.01 30.80 0.31
C ARG A 545 41.77 32.16 -0.34
N ASN A 546 42.82 32.84 -0.79
CA ASN A 546 42.71 34.19 -1.37
C ASN A 546 41.96 34.19 -2.72
N ILE A 547 42.18 33.16 -3.54
CA ILE A 547 41.47 32.92 -4.81
C ILE A 547 39.97 32.82 -4.57
N PHE A 548 39.53 32.12 -3.52
CA PHE A 548 38.11 31.92 -3.25
C PHE A 548 37.48 33.08 -2.45
N TYR A 549 38.17 33.60 -1.44
CA TYR A 549 37.59 34.50 -0.44
C TYR A 549 37.05 35.80 -1.02
N MET A 550 37.87 36.57 -1.75
CA MET A 550 37.42 37.88 -2.25
C MET A 550 36.28 37.77 -3.28
N PRO A 551 36.37 36.92 -4.31
CA PRO A 551 35.26 36.68 -5.24
C PRO A 551 33.97 36.19 -4.57
N TYR A 552 34.08 35.37 -3.53
CA TYR A 552 32.92 34.86 -2.80
C TYR A 552 32.13 36.00 -2.14
N TRP A 553 32.80 36.90 -1.41
CA TRP A 553 32.15 38.02 -0.74
C TRP A 553 31.59 39.08 -1.71
N MET A 554 32.17 39.20 -2.91
CA MET A 554 31.62 40.05 -3.97
C MET A 554 30.22 39.63 -4.42
N ILE A 555 29.89 38.33 -4.38
CA ILE A 555 28.54 37.83 -4.69
C ILE A 555 27.52 38.36 -3.67
N TYR A 556 27.95 38.60 -2.43
CA TYR A 556 27.12 39.13 -1.34
C TYR A 556 27.16 40.67 -1.24
N GLY A 557 27.77 41.34 -2.21
CA GLY A 557 27.79 42.81 -2.31
C GLY A 557 29.03 43.49 -1.73
N GLU A 558 30.00 42.74 -1.18
CA GLU A 558 31.26 43.31 -0.72
C GLU A 558 32.25 43.44 -1.89
N VAL A 559 32.35 44.64 -2.46
CA VAL A 559 33.10 44.88 -3.71
C VAL A 559 34.61 45.07 -3.48
N PHE A 560 35.07 45.29 -2.24
CA PHE A 560 36.47 45.60 -1.91
C PHE A 560 37.06 46.73 -2.78
N ALA A 561 36.29 47.82 -2.97
CA ALA A 561 36.61 48.91 -3.90
C ALA A 561 38.01 49.53 -3.66
N ASP A 562 38.42 49.67 -2.39
CA ASP A 562 39.71 50.23 -2.01
C ASP A 562 40.93 49.43 -2.49
N GLN A 563 40.75 48.14 -2.79
CA GLN A 563 41.82 47.23 -3.19
C GLN A 563 41.90 47.04 -4.72
N LEU A 564 40.81 47.36 -5.43
CA LEU A 564 40.74 47.27 -6.90
C LEU A 564 41.39 48.50 -7.57
N ASP A 565 41.22 49.69 -6.99
CA ASP A 565 41.69 50.93 -7.62
C ASP A 565 43.11 51.35 -7.16
N ARG A 566 44.09 50.50 -7.46
CA ARG A 566 45.51 50.77 -7.14
C ARG A 566 46.12 51.87 -8.02
N LYS A 567 45.58 52.11 -9.22
CA LYS A 567 46.12 53.08 -10.19
C LYS A 567 45.80 54.51 -9.79
N THR A 568 44.56 54.84 -9.38
CA THR A 568 44.17 56.22 -9.03
C THR A 568 44.94 56.76 -7.82
N ARG A 569 45.36 55.89 -6.89
CA ARG A 569 46.15 56.27 -5.71
C ARG A 569 47.63 56.58 -6.01
N ILE A 570 48.19 56.02 -7.07
CA ILE A 570 49.56 56.35 -7.51
C ILE A 570 49.55 57.71 -8.23
N TYR A 571 48.59 57.94 -9.13
CA TYR A 571 48.44 59.23 -9.81
C TYR A 571 48.12 60.38 -8.85
N SER A 572 47.28 60.18 -7.82
CA SER A 572 46.98 61.23 -6.84
C SER A 572 48.17 61.55 -5.92
N LYS A 573 48.97 60.57 -5.52
CA LYS A 573 50.20 60.81 -4.73
C LYS A 573 51.31 61.46 -5.55
N THR A 574 51.46 61.09 -6.82
CA THR A 574 52.44 61.73 -7.72
C THR A 574 52.02 63.15 -8.10
N LEU A 575 50.73 63.41 -8.34
CA LEU A 575 50.21 64.78 -8.56
C LEU A 575 50.33 65.66 -7.31
N LEU A 576 50.07 65.12 -6.12
CA LEU A 576 50.30 65.86 -4.88
C LEU A 576 51.78 66.13 -4.65
N SER A 577 52.71 65.22 -4.94
CA SER A 577 54.16 65.49 -4.78
C SER A 577 54.70 66.51 -5.78
N VAL A 578 54.11 66.62 -6.98
CA VAL A 578 54.50 67.63 -7.99
C VAL A 578 53.98 69.03 -7.60
N SER A 579 52.81 69.12 -6.97
CA SER A 579 52.23 70.40 -6.53
C SER A 579 53.02 71.14 -5.43
N TRP A 580 53.94 70.48 -4.72
CA TRP A 580 54.79 71.14 -3.69
C TRP A 580 56.17 71.54 -4.21
N ALA A 581 56.49 71.28 -5.48
CA ALA A 581 57.80 71.59 -6.06
C ALA A 581 57.86 72.93 -6.82
N ASP A 582 56.70 73.52 -7.16
CA ASP A 582 56.64 74.75 -7.98
C ASP A 582 56.49 76.07 -7.17
N ASP A 583 56.48 76.02 -5.84
CA ASP A 583 56.32 77.21 -4.96
C ASP A 583 57.65 77.73 -4.34
N GLN A 584 58.78 77.47 -4.99
CA GLN A 584 60.04 78.16 -4.69
C GLN A 584 60.65 78.75 -5.95
N TYR A 585 60.27 79.99 -6.32
CA TYR A 585 61.15 81.03 -6.86
C TYR A 585 60.44 82.39 -6.93
#